data_AF-A0A952NQ61-F1
#
_entry.id   AF-A0A952NQ61-F1
#
_cell.length_a   1.000
_cell.length_b   1.000
_cell.length_c   1.000
_cell.angle_alpha   90.00
_cell.angle_beta   90.00
_cell.angle_gamma   90.00
#
_symmetry.space_group_name_H-M   'P 1'
#
loop_
_entity.id
_entity.type
_entity.pdbx_description
1 polymer ?
#
loop_
_entity_poly.entity_id
_entity_poly.type
_entity_poly.pdbx_seq_one_letter_code
_entity_poly.pdbx_strand_id
1 'polypeptide(L)'
;MNASPSAAPGSPQKASLPESARGLCWGGFLLPWLWAIFNRTWIGLLSLVPILGFCIQVLLLFKGRDWAWANKEWKSVEHFNRVQRRWSIAGLILTLGLAAAGIFAAIMIPNFTRFQAKAQQTEAKVRLMGLYAEEKVSWVENSAYTDDLSKLNLEPSGETRYRIGFANSAPELREHCPSCLATENGFKAVAVGKIGQGRLDVWTIDQDKNLVNVIDGTK
;
A
#
# COMPACT_ATOMS: atom_id res chain seq x y z
N MET A 1 40.82 56.18 11.76
CA MET A 1 39.48 55.68 11.37
C MET A 1 39.32 55.97 9.90
N ASN A 2 39.62 55.01 9.01
CA ASN A 2 39.47 55.20 7.58
C ASN A 2 38.23 54.42 7.13
N ALA A 3 37.20 55.16 6.74
CA ALA A 3 35.99 54.62 6.15
C ALA A 3 36.33 53.97 4.80
N SER A 4 35.92 52.72 4.62
CA SER A 4 35.93 52.05 3.31
C SER A 4 34.88 52.69 2.40
N PRO A 5 35.17 52.91 1.11
CA PRO A 5 34.23 53.54 0.21
C PRO A 5 33.01 52.65 -0.02
N SER A 6 31.83 53.25 0.15
CA SER A 6 30.52 52.70 -0.19
C SER A 6 30.51 52.22 -1.64
N ALA A 7 30.27 50.93 -1.85
CA ALA A 7 30.05 50.37 -3.18
C ALA A 7 28.69 50.88 -3.72
N ALA A 8 28.73 51.58 -4.85
CA ALA A 8 27.58 52.14 -5.54
C ALA A 8 26.64 51.07 -6.13
N PRO A 9 25.35 51.37 -6.32
CA PRO A 9 24.35 50.41 -6.80
C PRO A 9 24.38 50.26 -8.34
N GLY A 10 24.33 49.01 -8.81
CA GLY A 10 23.94 48.67 -10.19
C GLY A 10 25.09 48.43 -11.18
N SER A 11 25.40 47.16 -11.44
CA SER A 11 25.79 46.68 -12.78
C SER A 11 25.39 45.20 -12.95
N PRO A 12 24.88 44.79 -14.12
CA PRO A 12 24.50 43.40 -14.38
C PRO A 12 25.77 42.61 -14.70
N GLN A 13 26.53 42.24 -13.67
CA GLN A 13 27.65 41.33 -13.88
C GLN A 13 27.09 39.92 -14.11
N LYS A 14 27.29 39.40 -15.33
CA LYS A 14 27.45 37.98 -15.63
C LYS A 14 28.66 37.39 -14.86
N ALA A 15 28.77 37.68 -13.57
CA ALA A 15 29.86 37.23 -12.73
C ALA A 15 29.70 35.73 -12.50
N SER A 16 30.74 34.99 -12.85
CA SER A 16 30.90 33.59 -12.45
C SER A 16 30.64 33.44 -10.95
N LEU A 17 30.00 32.34 -10.56
CA LEU A 17 29.69 32.03 -9.17
C LEU A 17 30.94 32.21 -8.28
N PRO A 18 30.89 33.06 -7.23
CA PRO A 18 32.04 33.25 -6.34
C PRO A 18 32.38 31.96 -5.60
N GLU A 19 33.65 31.78 -5.28
CA GLU A 19 34.17 30.53 -4.71
C GLU A 19 33.50 30.14 -3.39
N SER A 20 33.19 31.11 -2.53
CA SER A 20 32.44 30.92 -1.27
C SER A 20 31.00 30.45 -1.46
N ALA A 21 30.47 30.51 -2.70
CA ALA A 21 29.13 30.07 -3.06
C ALA A 21 29.13 28.76 -3.86
N ARG A 22 30.29 28.17 -4.18
CA ARG A 22 30.34 26.88 -4.89
C ARG A 22 29.85 25.74 -3.99
N GLY A 23 29.31 24.70 -4.61
CA GLY A 23 28.86 23.50 -3.91
C GLY A 23 27.79 22.74 -4.70
N LEU A 24 27.21 21.73 -4.07
CA LEU A 24 26.14 20.94 -4.68
C LEU A 24 24.79 21.66 -4.58
N CYS A 25 23.99 21.51 -5.63
CA CYS A 25 22.63 22.02 -5.71
C CYS A 25 21.63 20.93 -5.29
N TRP A 26 21.61 20.59 -4.00
CA TRP A 26 20.67 19.58 -3.48
C TRP A 26 19.20 19.95 -3.74
N GLY A 27 18.87 21.25 -3.72
CA GLY A 27 17.54 21.72 -4.13
C GLY A 27 17.19 21.38 -5.58
N GLY A 28 18.11 21.62 -6.51
CA GLY A 28 17.93 21.30 -7.93
C GLY A 28 17.98 19.79 -8.22
N PHE A 29 18.63 19.00 -7.38
CA PHE A 29 18.65 17.55 -7.50
C PHE A 29 17.39 16.88 -6.96
N LEU A 30 16.98 17.24 -5.73
CA LEU A 30 15.87 16.60 -5.02
C LEU A 30 14.49 17.15 -5.43
N LEU A 31 14.42 18.41 -5.85
CA LEU A 31 13.18 19.09 -6.26
C LEU A 31 13.35 19.80 -7.61
N PRO A 32 13.78 19.09 -8.67
CA PRO A 32 14.32 19.70 -9.88
C PRO A 32 13.36 20.66 -10.59
N TRP A 33 12.14 20.22 -10.92
CA TRP A 33 11.17 21.03 -11.65
C TRP A 33 10.72 22.25 -10.83
N LEU A 34 10.50 22.06 -9.52
CA LEU A 34 10.03 23.12 -8.63
C LEU A 34 11.15 24.14 -8.39
N TRP A 35 12.33 23.66 -8.01
CA TRP A 35 13.52 24.49 -7.85
C TRP A 35 13.85 25.26 -9.14
N ALA A 36 13.70 24.63 -10.32
CA ALA A 36 13.95 25.25 -11.62
C ALA A 36 13.05 26.46 -11.88
N ILE A 37 11.73 26.35 -11.63
CA ILE A 37 10.77 27.45 -11.77
C ILE A 37 11.19 28.61 -10.85
N PHE A 38 11.41 28.31 -9.57
CA PHE A 38 11.76 29.33 -8.58
C PHE A 38 13.16 29.90 -8.74
N ASN A 39 14.07 29.29 -9.51
CA ASN A 39 15.41 29.82 -9.80
C ASN A 39 15.57 30.26 -11.27
N ARG A 40 14.49 30.29 -12.06
CA ARG A 40 14.49 30.65 -13.49
C ARG A 40 15.44 29.79 -14.34
N THR A 41 15.67 28.54 -13.93
CA THR A 41 16.57 27.59 -14.59
C THR A 41 15.75 26.60 -15.42
N TRP A 42 15.16 27.07 -16.53
CA TRP A 42 14.13 26.36 -17.29
C TRP A 42 14.53 24.98 -17.82
N ILE A 43 15.83 24.75 -18.09
CA ILE A 43 16.34 23.42 -18.46
C ILE A 43 15.99 22.35 -17.42
N GLY A 44 15.82 22.74 -16.15
CA GLY A 44 15.42 21.83 -15.10
C GLY A 44 13.99 21.29 -15.23
N LEU A 45 13.11 21.89 -16.04
CA LEU A 45 11.79 21.32 -16.34
C LEU A 45 11.87 20.02 -17.14
N LEU A 46 12.97 19.80 -17.88
CA LEU A 46 13.23 18.54 -18.56
C LEU A 46 13.41 17.37 -17.57
N SER A 47 13.54 17.64 -16.26
CA SER A 47 13.53 16.60 -15.22
C SER A 47 12.24 15.78 -15.18
N LEU A 48 11.14 16.26 -15.80
CA LEU A 48 9.85 15.57 -15.86
C LEU A 48 9.81 14.48 -16.93
N VAL A 49 10.74 14.48 -17.88
CA VAL A 49 10.84 13.44 -18.91
C VAL A 49 11.53 12.22 -18.31
N PRO A 50 10.99 10.99 -18.40
CA PRO A 50 11.65 9.80 -17.91
C PRO A 50 13.04 9.59 -18.52
N ILE A 51 13.98 9.01 -17.75
CA ILE A 51 15.40 8.77 -18.11
C ILE A 51 16.21 10.04 -18.40
N LEU A 52 15.82 10.84 -19.40
CA LEU A 52 16.42 12.15 -19.68
C LEU A 52 16.40 13.04 -18.43
N GLY A 53 15.28 13.02 -17.70
CA GLY A 53 15.10 13.83 -16.53
C GLY A 53 16.04 13.46 -15.38
N PHE A 54 16.45 12.20 -15.28
CA PHE A 54 17.47 11.79 -14.32
C PHE A 54 18.84 12.39 -14.68
N CYS A 55 19.21 12.39 -15.96
CA CYS A 55 20.42 13.07 -16.43
C CYS A 55 20.39 14.58 -16.10
N ILE A 56 19.22 15.22 -16.28
CA ILE A 56 19.03 16.63 -15.94
C ILE A 56 19.11 16.88 -14.42
N GLN A 57 18.58 15.97 -13.59
CA GLN A 57 18.72 16.07 -12.12
C GLN A 57 20.19 16.02 -11.69
N VAL A 58 20.98 15.09 -12.24
CA VAL A 58 22.42 15.00 -11.97
C VAL A 58 23.13 16.25 -12.49
N LEU A 59 22.76 16.75 -13.66
CA LEU A 59 23.32 18.00 -14.19
C LEU A 59 23.00 19.20 -13.28
N LEU A 60 21.78 19.30 -12.77
CA LEU A 60 21.37 20.32 -11.82
C LEU A 60 22.12 20.19 -10.49
N LEU A 61 22.44 18.98 -10.02
CA LEU A 61 23.21 18.78 -8.80
C LEU A 61 24.55 19.51 -8.85
N PHE A 62 25.23 19.48 -9.98
CA PHE A 62 26.54 20.11 -10.15
C PHE A 62 26.46 21.55 -10.67
N LYS A 63 25.58 21.83 -11.64
CA LYS A 63 25.54 23.12 -12.36
C LYS A 63 24.38 24.03 -11.94
N GLY A 64 23.44 23.53 -11.15
CA GLY A 64 22.25 24.27 -10.75
C GLY A 64 22.57 25.58 -10.04
N ARG A 65 23.56 25.59 -9.13
CA ARG A 65 23.94 26.82 -8.41
C ARG A 65 24.48 27.90 -9.35
N ASP A 66 25.29 27.53 -10.33
CA ASP A 66 25.81 28.47 -11.35
C ASP A 66 24.66 29.10 -12.14
N TRP A 67 23.72 28.26 -12.59
CA TRP A 67 22.56 28.73 -13.35
C TRP A 67 21.64 29.62 -12.50
N ALA A 68 21.34 29.22 -11.26
CA ALA A 68 20.51 30.03 -10.36
C ALA A 68 21.15 31.39 -10.03
N TRP A 69 22.48 31.43 -9.91
CA TRP A 69 23.23 32.67 -9.71
C TRP A 69 23.13 33.58 -10.94
N ALA A 70 23.30 33.02 -12.14
CA ALA A 70 23.23 33.78 -13.39
C ALA A 70 21.81 34.27 -13.76
N ASN A 71 20.76 33.54 -13.36
CA ASN A 71 19.38 33.80 -13.80
C ASN A 71 18.62 34.82 -12.93
N LYS A 72 19.21 35.28 -11.81
CA LYS A 72 18.54 36.14 -10.82
C LYS A 72 19.48 37.16 -10.20
N GLU A 73 18.92 38.28 -9.77
CA GLU A 73 19.64 39.24 -8.94
C GLU A 73 19.61 38.80 -7.47
N TRP A 74 20.78 38.80 -6.83
CA TRP A 74 20.95 38.40 -5.44
C TRP A 74 21.54 39.56 -4.64
N LYS A 75 20.93 39.86 -3.48
CA LYS A 75 21.39 40.95 -2.59
C LYS A 75 22.81 40.75 -2.07
N SER A 76 23.22 39.50 -1.85
CA SER A 76 24.57 39.11 -1.43
C SER A 76 24.77 37.60 -1.61
N VAL A 77 26.02 37.13 -1.45
CA VAL A 77 26.34 35.69 -1.46
C VAL A 77 25.67 34.95 -0.29
N GLU A 78 25.59 35.58 0.88
CA GLU A 78 24.94 35.02 2.07
C GLU A 78 23.44 34.87 1.85
N HIS A 79 22.81 35.83 1.16
CA HIS A 79 21.40 35.74 0.79
C HIS A 79 21.15 34.54 -0.16
N PHE A 80 21.99 34.37 -1.18
CA PHE A 80 21.91 33.21 -2.08
C PHE A 80 22.10 31.88 -1.34
N ASN A 81 23.15 31.78 -0.52
CA ASN A 81 23.46 30.58 0.26
C ASN A 81 22.31 30.21 1.21
N ARG A 82 21.66 31.20 1.83
CA ARG A 82 20.50 30.98 2.70
C ARG A 82 19.32 30.39 1.93
N VAL A 83 19.03 30.90 0.73
CA VAL A 83 17.95 30.39 -0.12
C VAL A 83 18.26 28.99 -0.63
N GLN A 84 19.48 28.74 -1.14
CA GLN A 84 19.88 27.40 -1.61
C GLN A 84 19.89 26.38 -0.47
N ARG A 85 20.26 26.77 0.75
CA ARG A 85 20.18 25.91 1.94
C ARG A 85 18.74 25.56 2.28
N ARG A 86 17.80 26.50 2.22
CA ARG A 86 16.36 26.23 2.43
C ARG A 86 15.82 25.24 1.40
N TRP A 87 16.18 25.39 0.14
CA TRP A 87 15.82 24.42 -0.91
C TRP A 87 16.41 23.03 -0.65
N SER A 88 17.66 22.97 -0.20
CA SER A 88 18.32 21.71 0.14
C SER A 88 17.63 21.00 1.31
N ILE A 89 17.27 21.74 2.35
CA ILE A 89 16.53 21.23 3.52
C ILE A 89 15.13 20.77 3.11
N ALA A 90 14.40 21.58 2.35
CA ALA A 90 13.06 21.24 1.89
C ALA A 90 13.07 19.97 1.02
N GLY A 91 14.02 19.87 0.10
CA GLY A 91 14.21 18.68 -0.73
C GLY A 91 14.52 17.45 0.11
N LEU A 92 15.45 17.56 1.06
CA LEU A 92 15.81 16.45 1.93
C LEU A 92 14.63 15.96 2.77
N ILE A 93 13.89 16.87 3.40
CA ILE A 93 12.71 16.53 4.21
C ILE A 93 11.66 15.82 3.35
N LEU A 94 11.35 16.34 2.15
CA LEU A 94 10.35 15.72 1.29
C LEU A 94 10.80 14.34 0.81
N THR A 95 12.04 14.21 0.33
CA THR A 95 12.57 12.93 -0.15
C THR A 95 12.60 11.88 0.95
N LEU A 96 13.08 12.21 2.14
CA LEU A 96 13.12 11.27 3.26
C LEU A 96 11.71 10.94 3.76
N GLY A 97 10.80 11.91 3.81
CA GLY A 97 9.41 11.69 4.20
C GLY A 97 8.69 10.74 3.24
N LEU A 98 8.85 10.93 1.93
CA LEU A 98 8.28 10.03 0.92
C LEU A 98 8.90 8.64 0.95
N ALA A 99 10.22 8.54 1.15
CA ALA A 99 10.89 7.25 1.30
C ALA A 99 10.37 6.48 2.53
N ALA A 100 10.24 7.16 3.68
CA ALA A 100 9.69 6.58 4.89
C ALA A 100 8.23 6.14 4.71
N ALA A 101 7.39 6.97 4.07
CA ALA A 101 6.00 6.62 3.76
C ALA A 101 5.91 5.40 2.82
N GLY A 102 6.79 5.32 1.83
CA GLY A 102 6.87 4.17 0.92
C GLY A 102 7.24 2.87 1.63
N ILE A 103 8.25 2.91 2.52
CA ILE A 103 8.63 1.76 3.35
C ILE A 103 7.47 1.33 4.26
N PHE A 104 6.81 2.30 4.91
CA PHE A 104 5.66 2.03 5.76
C PHE A 104 4.52 1.37 4.98
N ALA A 105 4.18 1.89 3.81
CA ALA A 105 3.16 1.31 2.94
C ALA A 105 3.52 -0.12 2.49
N ALA A 106 4.78 -0.37 2.15
CA ALA A 106 5.26 -1.70 1.75
C ALA A 106 5.10 -2.75 2.86
N ILE A 107 5.25 -2.35 4.13
CA ILE A 107 5.02 -3.23 5.29
C ILE A 107 3.52 -3.39 5.57
N MET A 108 2.76 -2.30 5.52
CA MET A 108 1.35 -2.27 5.95
C MET A 108 0.40 -2.91 4.95
N ILE A 109 0.58 -2.70 3.64
CA ILE A 109 -0.36 -3.20 2.62
C ILE A 109 -0.50 -4.74 2.67
N PRO A 110 0.59 -5.54 2.67
CA PRO A 110 0.47 -7.00 2.77
C PRO A 110 -0.19 -7.43 4.08
N ASN A 111 0.18 -6.80 5.20
CA ASN A 111 -0.40 -7.11 6.50
C ASN A 111 -1.92 -6.82 6.54
N PHE A 112 -2.34 -5.69 5.99
CA PHE A 112 -3.75 -5.32 5.93
C PHE A 112 -4.55 -6.29 5.06
N THR A 113 -4.02 -6.72 3.90
CA THR A 113 -4.71 -7.71 3.06
C THR A 113 -4.86 -9.07 3.75
N ARG A 114 -3.85 -9.51 4.52
CA ARG A 114 -3.91 -10.74 5.33
C ARG A 114 -4.92 -10.61 6.46
N PHE A 115 -4.96 -9.45 7.12
CA PHE A 115 -5.94 -9.18 8.18
C PHE A 115 -7.38 -9.22 7.63
N GLN A 116 -7.62 -8.58 6.48
CA GLN A 116 -8.92 -8.66 5.81
C GLN A 116 -9.31 -10.09 5.45
N ALA A 117 -8.39 -10.89 4.89
CA ALA A 117 -8.67 -12.28 4.55
C ALA A 117 -9.01 -13.12 5.80
N LYS A 118 -8.29 -12.92 6.91
CA LYS A 118 -8.62 -13.56 8.21
C LYS A 118 -9.96 -13.11 8.78
N ALA A 119 -10.31 -11.84 8.60
CA ALA A 119 -11.62 -11.33 8.99
C ALA A 119 -12.73 -11.97 8.15
N GLN A 120 -12.51 -12.19 6.84
CA GLN A 120 -13.46 -12.90 5.98
C GLN A 120 -13.63 -14.37 6.39
N GLN A 121 -12.57 -15.05 6.85
CA GLN A 121 -12.68 -16.42 7.38
C GLN A 121 -13.64 -16.55 8.57
N THR A 122 -13.94 -15.46 9.31
CA THR A 122 -14.90 -15.55 10.42
C THR A 122 -16.31 -15.84 9.93
N GLU A 123 -16.68 -15.43 8.72
CA GLU A 123 -17.96 -15.75 8.09
C GLU A 123 -18.11 -17.27 7.95
N ALA A 124 -17.13 -17.95 7.35
CA ALA A 124 -17.13 -19.40 7.20
C ALA A 124 -17.25 -20.10 8.56
N LYS A 125 -16.45 -19.67 9.55
CA LYS A 125 -16.43 -20.25 10.88
C LYS A 125 -17.78 -20.12 11.58
N VAL A 126 -18.35 -18.91 11.62
CA VAL A 126 -19.64 -18.65 12.28
C VAL A 126 -20.75 -19.45 11.62
N ARG A 127 -20.76 -19.52 10.29
CA ARG A 127 -21.80 -20.24 9.56
C ARG A 127 -21.70 -21.75 9.67
N LEU A 128 -20.49 -22.32 9.62
CA LEU A 128 -20.27 -23.74 9.91
C LEU A 128 -20.65 -24.09 11.34
N MET A 129 -20.41 -23.18 12.29
CA MET A 129 -20.85 -23.35 13.67
C MET A 129 -22.39 -23.31 13.82
N GLY A 130 -23.07 -22.47 13.04
CA GLY A 130 -24.52 -22.47 12.93
C GLY A 130 -25.04 -23.80 12.37
N LEU A 131 -24.48 -24.27 11.26
CA LEU A 131 -24.82 -25.58 10.68
C LEU A 131 -24.59 -26.71 11.68
N TYR A 132 -23.46 -26.71 12.38
CA TYR A 132 -23.22 -27.69 13.45
C TYR A 132 -24.32 -27.67 14.53
N ALA A 133 -24.78 -26.49 14.94
CA ALA A 133 -25.83 -26.37 15.96
C ALA A 133 -27.17 -26.93 15.45
N GLU A 134 -27.56 -26.59 14.22
CA GLU A 134 -28.76 -27.11 13.57
C GLU A 134 -28.71 -28.63 13.39
N GLU A 135 -27.56 -29.18 13.00
CA GLU A 135 -27.35 -30.63 12.90
C GLU A 135 -27.52 -31.34 14.25
N LYS A 136 -27.04 -30.72 15.35
CA LYS A 136 -27.26 -31.26 16.70
C LYS A 136 -28.73 -31.25 17.09
N VAL A 137 -29.49 -30.23 16.69
CA VAL A 137 -30.95 -30.20 16.88
C VAL A 137 -31.61 -31.30 16.05
N SER A 138 -31.26 -31.43 14.77
CA SER A 138 -31.79 -32.49 13.89
C SER A 138 -31.55 -33.89 14.45
N TRP A 139 -30.37 -34.16 14.99
CA TRP A 139 -30.06 -35.46 15.58
C TRP A 139 -30.90 -35.76 16.83
N VAL A 140 -31.14 -34.75 17.69
CA VAL A 140 -32.00 -34.90 18.87
C VAL A 140 -33.46 -35.17 18.48
N GLU A 141 -33.95 -34.51 17.42
CA GLU A 141 -35.35 -34.62 16.98
C GLU A 141 -35.62 -35.90 16.17
N ASN A 142 -34.69 -36.24 15.26
CA ASN A 142 -34.91 -37.25 14.23
C ASN A 142 -34.01 -38.49 14.39
N SER A 143 -33.14 -38.53 15.41
CA SER A 143 -32.10 -39.56 15.58
C SER A 143 -31.14 -39.70 14.40
N ALA A 144 -31.03 -38.65 13.56
CA ALA A 144 -30.15 -38.63 12.40
C ALA A 144 -29.72 -37.20 12.03
N TYR A 145 -28.51 -37.09 11.48
CA TYR A 145 -28.04 -35.89 10.77
C TYR A 145 -28.59 -35.87 9.34
N THR A 146 -28.63 -34.71 8.69
CA THR A 146 -29.23 -34.56 7.35
C THR A 146 -28.34 -33.77 6.40
N ASP A 147 -28.27 -34.16 5.12
CA ASP A 147 -27.56 -33.37 4.10
C ASP A 147 -28.49 -32.38 3.37
N ASP A 148 -29.79 -32.46 3.67
CA ASP A 148 -30.83 -31.56 3.18
C ASP A 148 -30.87 -30.27 3.99
N LEU A 149 -30.26 -29.21 3.43
CA LEU A 149 -30.21 -27.88 4.02
C LEU A 149 -31.58 -27.23 4.22
N SER A 150 -32.63 -27.68 3.53
CA SER A 150 -33.99 -27.13 3.71
C SER A 150 -34.62 -27.51 5.05
N LYS A 151 -34.11 -28.58 5.67
CA LYS A 151 -34.50 -29.03 7.01
C LYS A 151 -33.72 -28.34 8.12
N LEU A 152 -32.68 -27.59 7.78
CA LEU A 152 -31.85 -26.85 8.73
C LEU A 152 -32.28 -25.39 8.71
N ASN A 153 -32.42 -24.77 9.88
CA ASN A 153 -32.85 -23.38 9.99
C ASN A 153 -31.68 -22.40 9.75
N LEU A 154 -31.04 -22.52 8.58
CA LEU A 154 -29.90 -21.70 8.19
C LEU A 154 -30.39 -20.42 7.49
N GLU A 155 -30.52 -19.34 8.25
CA GLU A 155 -30.84 -18.05 7.63
C GLU A 155 -29.65 -17.53 6.78
N PRO A 156 -29.88 -17.19 5.50
CA PRO A 156 -28.86 -16.58 4.67
C PRO A 156 -28.69 -15.11 5.07
N SER A 157 -27.59 -14.75 5.73
CA SER A 157 -27.25 -13.35 5.98
C SER A 157 -26.62 -12.71 4.73
N GLY A 158 -27.45 -12.21 3.80
CA GLY A 158 -27.02 -11.37 2.69
C GLY A 158 -26.16 -12.05 1.62
N GLU A 159 -25.41 -11.24 0.84
CA GLU A 159 -24.47 -11.73 -0.16
C GLU A 159 -23.26 -12.35 0.55
N THR A 160 -23.22 -13.69 0.57
CA THR A 160 -22.21 -14.45 1.33
C THR A 160 -20.99 -14.76 0.47
N ARG A 161 -19.80 -14.68 1.06
CA ARG A 161 -18.53 -14.99 0.39
C ARG A 161 -18.28 -16.49 0.33
N TYR A 162 -18.87 -17.23 1.25
CA TYR A 162 -18.79 -18.68 1.31
C TYR A 162 -20.11 -19.30 0.90
N ARG A 163 -20.03 -20.34 0.08
CA ARG A 163 -21.09 -21.33 -0.03
C ARG A 163 -20.85 -22.41 1.02
N ILE A 164 -21.89 -22.79 1.76
CA ILE A 164 -21.80 -23.79 2.82
C ILE A 164 -22.74 -24.96 2.56
N GLY A 165 -22.44 -26.12 3.13
CA GLY A 165 -23.32 -27.28 3.15
C GLY A 165 -22.56 -28.58 3.04
N PHE A 166 -23.12 -29.51 2.29
CA PHE A 166 -22.59 -30.85 2.07
C PHE A 166 -22.23 -31.06 0.59
N ALA A 167 -21.57 -32.17 0.29
CA ALA A 167 -21.16 -32.56 -1.06
C ALA A 167 -22.35 -32.62 -2.03
N ASN A 168 -23.54 -32.98 -1.54
CA ASN A 168 -24.75 -33.05 -2.36
C ASN A 168 -25.43 -31.68 -2.54
N SER A 169 -25.04 -30.66 -1.78
CA SER A 169 -25.69 -29.35 -1.80
C SER A 169 -25.26 -28.48 -2.99
N ALA A 170 -24.08 -28.72 -3.59
CA ALA A 170 -23.62 -28.07 -4.82
C ALA A 170 -22.39 -28.75 -5.45
N PRO A 171 -22.19 -28.63 -6.77
CA PRO A 171 -21.00 -29.16 -7.45
C PRO A 171 -19.67 -28.64 -6.88
N GLU A 172 -19.57 -27.35 -6.58
CA GLU A 172 -18.37 -26.71 -6.01
C GLU A 172 -18.00 -27.30 -4.64
N LEU A 173 -18.99 -27.61 -3.79
CA LEU A 173 -18.75 -28.22 -2.49
C LEU A 173 -18.28 -29.66 -2.64
N ARG A 174 -18.84 -30.40 -3.59
CA ARG A 174 -18.44 -31.78 -3.92
C ARG A 174 -17.00 -31.87 -4.43
N GLU A 175 -16.58 -30.90 -5.24
CA GLU A 175 -15.23 -30.83 -5.79
C GLU A 175 -14.19 -30.74 -4.67
N HIS A 176 -14.44 -29.90 -3.66
CA HIS A 176 -13.48 -29.64 -2.59
C HIS A 176 -13.64 -30.57 -1.37
N CYS A 177 -14.83 -31.14 -1.14
CA CYS A 177 -15.04 -32.13 -0.09
C CYS A 177 -16.10 -33.18 -0.49
N PRO A 178 -15.74 -34.21 -1.27
CA PRO A 178 -16.69 -35.24 -1.68
C PRO A 178 -17.15 -36.12 -0.50
N SER A 179 -16.37 -36.18 0.58
CA SER A 179 -16.71 -36.91 1.80
C SER A 179 -17.57 -36.10 2.78
N CYS A 180 -17.92 -34.85 2.45
CA CYS A 180 -18.71 -34.01 3.33
C CYS A 180 -20.20 -34.38 3.20
N LEU A 181 -20.64 -35.35 3.99
CA LEU A 181 -21.99 -35.91 3.98
C LEU A 181 -22.52 -35.98 5.42
N ALA A 182 -23.82 -36.19 5.56
CA ALA A 182 -24.48 -36.47 6.84
C ALA A 182 -25.08 -37.87 6.84
N THR A 183 -25.07 -38.53 8.00
CA THR A 183 -25.56 -39.90 8.22
C THR A 183 -26.20 -39.99 9.61
N GLU A 184 -26.73 -41.15 10.00
CA GLU A 184 -27.24 -41.34 11.37
C GLU A 184 -26.13 -41.20 12.45
N ASN A 185 -24.89 -41.53 12.11
CA ASN A 185 -23.78 -41.65 13.07
C ASN A 185 -22.84 -40.44 13.08
N GLY A 186 -22.97 -39.52 12.14
CA GLY A 186 -22.08 -38.37 12.05
C GLY A 186 -22.28 -37.57 10.78
N PHE A 187 -21.61 -36.43 10.73
CA PHE A 187 -21.62 -35.56 9.57
C PHE A 187 -20.29 -34.86 9.40
N LYS A 188 -20.01 -34.43 8.17
CA LYS A 188 -18.95 -33.48 7.86
C LYS A 188 -19.48 -32.45 6.88
N ALA A 189 -19.45 -31.18 7.26
CA ALA A 189 -19.89 -30.07 6.42
C ALA A 189 -18.68 -29.28 5.91
N VAL A 190 -18.89 -28.55 4.80
CA VAL A 190 -17.87 -27.75 4.13
C VAL A 190 -18.37 -26.34 3.85
N ALA A 191 -17.45 -25.37 3.92
CA ALA A 191 -17.60 -24.02 3.42
C ALA A 191 -16.51 -23.75 2.38
N VAL A 192 -16.90 -23.33 1.18
CA VAL A 192 -16.00 -22.97 0.09
C VAL A 192 -16.25 -21.51 -0.27
N GLY A 193 -15.19 -20.72 -0.36
CA GLY A 193 -15.29 -19.31 -0.76
C GLY A 193 -13.99 -18.77 -1.32
N LYS A 194 -14.03 -17.51 -1.76
CA LYS A 194 -12.84 -16.78 -2.22
C LYS A 194 -12.59 -15.55 -1.37
N ILE A 195 -11.42 -15.47 -0.73
CA ILE A 195 -11.03 -14.38 0.18
C ILE A 195 -9.86 -13.56 -0.35
N GLY A 196 -9.66 -12.38 0.25
CA GLY A 196 -8.58 -11.46 -0.10
C GLY A 196 -8.61 -11.11 -1.60
N GLN A 197 -7.56 -11.49 -2.31
CA GLN A 197 -7.41 -11.27 -3.76
C GLN A 197 -8.06 -12.38 -4.61
N GLY A 198 -9.11 -13.03 -4.12
CA GLY A 198 -9.80 -14.11 -4.83
C GLY A 198 -9.19 -15.50 -4.64
N ARG A 199 -8.39 -15.69 -3.58
CA ARG A 199 -7.80 -17.00 -3.24
C ARG A 199 -8.87 -17.91 -2.68
N LEU A 200 -8.88 -19.15 -3.15
CA LEU A 200 -9.74 -20.21 -2.65
C LEU A 200 -9.46 -20.43 -1.16
N ASP A 201 -10.52 -20.51 -0.36
CA ASP A 201 -10.46 -20.85 1.07
C ASP A 201 -11.54 -21.87 1.37
N VAL A 202 -11.16 -22.97 2.03
CA VAL A 202 -12.04 -24.10 2.32
C VAL A 202 -11.94 -24.47 3.79
N TRP A 203 -13.09 -24.47 4.46
CA TRP A 203 -13.24 -24.90 5.84
C TRP A 203 -14.15 -26.11 5.94
N THR A 204 -13.91 -26.98 6.92
CA THR A 204 -14.81 -28.08 7.26
C THR A 204 -15.06 -28.11 8.75
N ILE A 205 -16.24 -28.59 9.15
CA ILE A 205 -16.58 -28.93 10.53
C ILE A 205 -17.21 -30.33 10.55
N ASP A 206 -16.95 -31.10 11.60
CA ASP A 206 -17.55 -32.43 11.80
C ASP A 206 -18.45 -32.49 13.04
N GLN A 207 -19.02 -33.67 13.30
CA GLN A 207 -19.91 -33.90 14.45
C GLN A 207 -19.25 -33.69 15.81
N ASP A 208 -17.92 -33.72 15.88
CA ASP A 208 -17.12 -33.51 17.09
C ASP A 208 -16.66 -32.05 17.21
N LYS A 209 -17.16 -31.17 16.34
CA LYS A 209 -16.86 -29.73 16.30
C LYS A 209 -15.41 -29.44 15.89
N ASN A 210 -14.75 -30.37 15.20
CA ASN A 210 -13.41 -30.14 14.67
C ASN A 210 -13.49 -29.20 13.45
N LEU A 211 -13.30 -27.90 13.71
CA LEU A 211 -13.30 -26.86 12.69
C LEU A 211 -11.90 -26.69 12.10
N VAL A 212 -11.71 -27.12 10.85
CA VAL A 212 -10.42 -27.19 10.17
C VAL A 212 -10.43 -26.34 8.91
N ASN A 213 -9.37 -25.54 8.72
CA ASN A 213 -9.07 -24.93 7.43
C ASN A 213 -8.31 -25.94 6.58
N VAL A 214 -8.96 -26.46 5.55
CA VAL A 214 -8.39 -27.46 4.63
C VAL A 214 -7.55 -26.80 3.55
N ILE A 215 -7.99 -25.64 3.05
CA ILE A 215 -7.27 -24.82 2.07
C ILE A 215 -7.26 -23.38 2.59
N ASP A 216 -6.09 -22.90 3.00
CA ASP A 216 -5.95 -21.60 3.67
C ASP A 216 -5.65 -20.49 2.66
N GLY A 217 -6.69 -19.76 2.26
CA GLY A 217 -6.61 -18.67 1.30
C GLY A 217 -5.87 -17.42 1.82
N THR A 218 -5.39 -17.43 3.07
CA THR A 218 -4.56 -16.34 3.62
C THR A 218 -3.06 -16.51 3.33
N LYS A 219 -2.65 -17.72 2.91
CA LYS A 219 -1.27 -18.04 2.58
C LYS A 219 -0.92 -17.63 1.16
#